data_AF-A0A7W1L8L8-F1
#
_entry.id   AF-A0A7W1L8L8-F1
#
_cell.length_a   1.000
_cell.length_b   1.000
_cell.length_c   1.000
_cell.angle_alpha   90.00
_cell.angle_beta   90.00
_cell.angle_gamma   90.00
#
_symmetry.space_group_name_H-M   'P 1'
#
loop_
_entity.id
_entity.type
_entity.pdbx_description
1 polymer ?
#
loop_
_entity_poly.entity_id
_entity_poly.type
_entity_poly.pdbx_seq_one_letter_code
_entity_poly.pdbx_strand_id
1 'polypeptide(L)'
;PVKTFSIGFDESHFARQVATHLGTEHYEDILSVDKAADLLPEIATWLDEPLADASILPTFLLSRFARSEITVALGGDGGDEIFAGYPWYYAHKMAERYEKIPRFLRQNFFESIVNNLPTGTKNMPFDFMAKRFIKALANQDLVARHHSFFGSFTISEQENLLTDAVKSQNGADIYGEARRWLKTWDSDNLIDSGNAIDSDNVIERMLFLDMKFYLAENILTKIDRASMAVSLEVRSPFLDPRIAEFSASLPRDYKLNCNSAKFAFGNTGKFILKKAVAPLLPDSVTKRRKKGFVIPVAAWLKGKLNPLARDLLAPERIKKQGLFNPTFVNELLTEHEAGKANHFKTMWTLLIFQLWSDNFSPKD
;
A
#
# COMPACT_ATOMS: atom_id res chain seq x y z
N PRO A 1 16.84 -29.12 8.54
CA PRO A 1 15.59 -28.76 7.83
C PRO A 1 15.52 -27.25 7.65
N VAL A 2 14.89 -26.73 6.60
CA VAL A 2 14.64 -25.29 6.48
C VAL A 2 13.51 -24.92 7.45
N LYS A 3 13.73 -23.92 8.30
CA LYS A 3 12.71 -23.38 9.21
C LYS A 3 11.85 -22.36 8.47
N THR A 4 10.52 -22.43 8.62
CA THR A 4 9.58 -21.47 8.04
C THR A 4 8.65 -20.91 9.10
N PHE A 5 8.31 -19.63 8.99
CA PHE A 5 7.55 -18.89 9.99
C PHE A 5 6.29 -18.29 9.38
N SER A 6 5.18 -18.35 10.10
CA SER A 6 3.99 -17.60 9.74
C SER A 6 3.34 -17.02 10.98
N ILE A 7 2.70 -15.87 10.80
CA ILE A 7 1.79 -15.30 11.79
C ILE A 7 0.38 -15.25 11.21
N GLY A 8 -0.58 -15.76 11.97
CA GLY A 8 -1.96 -15.91 11.54
C GLY A 8 -2.88 -14.91 12.21
N PHE A 9 -3.63 -14.16 11.41
CA PHE A 9 -4.91 -13.56 11.83
C PHE A 9 -6.12 -14.32 11.23
N ASP A 10 -5.91 -15.08 10.13
CA ASP A 10 -6.87 -16.00 9.46
C ASP A 10 -6.21 -16.80 8.28
N GLU A 11 -4.89 -16.71 8.06
CA GLU A 11 -4.25 -17.14 6.80
C GLU A 11 -3.27 -18.30 6.93
N SER A 12 -3.09 -18.81 8.13
CA SER A 12 -2.02 -19.76 8.42
C SER A 12 -2.20 -21.11 7.70
N HIS A 13 -3.41 -21.44 7.27
CA HIS A 13 -3.67 -22.67 6.53
C HIS A 13 -2.87 -22.76 5.20
N PHE A 14 -2.67 -21.64 4.49
CA PHE A 14 -1.87 -21.65 3.25
C PHE A 14 -0.38 -21.80 3.54
N ALA A 15 0.12 -21.13 4.57
CA ALA A 15 1.51 -21.25 4.99
C ALA A 15 1.82 -22.69 5.42
N ARG A 16 0.93 -23.28 6.22
CA ARG A 16 1.00 -24.67 6.63
C ARG A 16 0.96 -25.62 5.43
N GLN A 17 0.08 -25.37 4.46
CA GLN A 17 0.01 -26.19 3.25
C GLN A 17 1.32 -26.18 2.45
N VAL A 18 1.92 -25.00 2.26
CA VAL A 18 3.23 -24.86 1.58
C VAL A 18 4.32 -25.58 2.38
N ALA A 19 4.33 -25.40 3.70
CA ALA A 19 5.32 -26.03 4.57
C ALA A 19 5.24 -27.56 4.57
N THR A 20 4.02 -28.13 4.62
CA THR A 20 3.78 -29.57 4.48
C THR A 20 4.23 -30.06 3.10
N HIS A 21 3.91 -29.34 2.04
CA HIS A 21 4.29 -29.72 0.67
C HIS A 21 5.81 -29.74 0.47
N LEU A 22 6.52 -28.76 1.04
CA LEU A 22 7.97 -28.62 0.91
C LEU A 22 8.78 -29.35 1.99
N GLY A 23 8.11 -29.99 2.98
CA GLY A 23 8.78 -30.70 4.08
C GLY A 23 9.61 -29.79 5.00
N THR A 24 9.18 -28.55 5.23
CA THR A 24 9.90 -27.59 6.09
C THR A 24 9.51 -27.75 7.56
N GLU A 25 10.40 -27.35 8.48
CA GLU A 25 10.09 -27.22 9.90
C GLU A 25 9.28 -25.93 10.13
N HIS A 26 7.97 -26.06 10.29
CA HIS A 26 7.05 -24.92 10.30
C HIS A 26 6.70 -24.46 11.71
N TYR A 27 6.86 -23.17 11.94
CA TYR A 27 6.45 -22.47 13.15
C TYR A 27 5.33 -21.50 12.81
N GLU A 28 4.28 -21.53 13.62
CA GLU A 28 3.09 -20.71 13.44
C GLU A 28 2.70 -20.09 14.77
N ASP A 29 2.45 -18.78 14.76
CA ASP A 29 1.93 -18.05 15.91
C ASP A 29 0.64 -17.32 15.54
N ILE A 30 -0.34 -17.34 16.45
CA ILE A 30 -1.60 -16.61 16.31
C ILE A 30 -1.52 -15.41 17.24
N LEU A 31 -1.05 -14.31 16.68
CA LEU A 31 -0.89 -13.09 17.44
C LEU A 31 -2.25 -12.47 17.72
N SER A 32 -2.48 -12.11 18.98
CA SER A 32 -3.69 -11.39 19.35
C SER A 32 -3.73 -10.04 18.63
N VAL A 33 -4.65 -9.92 17.68
CA VAL A 33 -4.97 -8.69 16.96
C VAL A 33 -5.12 -7.53 17.95
N ASP A 34 -5.87 -7.72 19.03
CA ASP A 34 -6.11 -6.64 19.98
C ASP A 34 -4.85 -6.21 20.72
N LYS A 35 -3.96 -7.15 21.08
CA LYS A 35 -2.68 -6.80 21.74
C LYS A 35 -1.68 -6.13 20.80
N ALA A 36 -1.76 -6.40 19.49
CA ALA A 36 -0.87 -5.77 18.51
C ALA A 36 -1.01 -4.24 18.52
N ALA A 37 -2.22 -3.72 18.73
CA ALA A 37 -2.46 -2.27 18.81
C ALA A 37 -1.68 -1.58 19.95
N ASP A 38 -1.38 -2.30 21.04
CA ASP A 38 -0.64 -1.74 22.20
C ASP A 38 0.83 -1.45 21.87
N LEU A 39 1.36 -2.08 20.83
CA LEU A 39 2.75 -1.89 20.38
C LEU A 39 2.93 -0.63 19.55
N LEU A 40 1.84 0.04 19.16
CA LEU A 40 1.91 1.19 18.25
C LEU A 40 2.78 2.34 18.79
N PRO A 41 2.68 2.76 20.07
CA PRO A 41 3.55 3.79 20.62
C PRO A 41 5.02 3.36 20.65
N GLU A 42 5.31 2.09 20.95
CA GLU A 42 6.68 1.54 20.94
C GLU A 42 7.25 1.59 19.52
N ILE A 43 6.50 1.13 18.52
CA ILE A 43 6.92 1.11 17.11
C ILE A 43 7.27 2.52 16.64
N ALA A 44 6.47 3.52 17.03
CA ALA A 44 6.72 4.90 16.65
C ALA A 44 8.05 5.46 17.17
N THR A 45 8.67 4.86 18.20
CA THR A 45 9.95 5.34 18.76
C THR A 45 11.17 5.01 17.91
N TRP A 46 11.10 3.97 17.05
CA TRP A 46 12.22 3.52 16.23
C TRP A 46 11.91 3.53 14.73
N LEU A 47 10.69 3.94 14.34
CA LEU A 47 10.31 4.07 12.94
C LEU A 47 11.04 5.19 12.21
N ASP A 48 11.60 6.18 12.91
CA ASP A 48 12.40 7.33 12.43
C ASP A 48 11.67 8.31 11.47
N GLU A 49 10.65 7.85 10.76
CA GLU A 49 9.78 8.62 9.87
C GLU A 49 8.31 8.29 10.14
N PRO A 50 7.37 9.16 9.74
CA PRO A 50 5.94 8.92 9.87
C PRO A 50 5.41 7.91 8.83
N LEU A 51 6.02 6.72 8.76
CA LEU A 51 5.68 5.65 7.82
C LEU A 51 4.33 5.02 8.18
N ALA A 52 3.28 5.44 7.47
CA ALA A 52 1.90 5.04 7.74
C ALA A 52 1.48 3.69 7.12
N ASP A 53 2.41 2.80 6.77
CA ASP A 53 2.06 1.44 6.34
C ASP A 53 1.64 0.59 7.55
N ALA A 54 0.34 0.33 7.66
CA ALA A 54 -0.25 -0.48 8.73
C ALA A 54 0.34 -1.89 8.84
N SER A 55 0.95 -2.42 7.78
CA SER A 55 1.62 -3.72 7.83
C SER A 55 2.95 -3.72 8.61
N ILE A 56 3.44 -2.56 9.08
CA ILE A 56 4.60 -2.50 9.98
C ILE A 56 4.41 -3.37 11.24
N LEU A 57 3.20 -3.34 11.82
CA LEU A 57 2.84 -4.10 13.02
C LEU A 57 3.00 -5.61 12.83
N PRO A 58 2.30 -6.23 11.86
CA PRO A 58 2.48 -7.66 11.62
C PRO A 58 3.90 -8.01 11.16
N THR A 59 4.57 -7.16 10.38
CA THR A 59 5.96 -7.40 9.99
C THR A 59 6.90 -7.43 11.20
N PHE A 60 6.77 -6.47 12.13
CA PHE A 60 7.54 -6.45 13.38
C PHE A 60 7.27 -7.69 14.22
N LEU A 61 6.01 -8.07 14.37
CA LEU A 61 5.64 -9.24 15.15
C LEU A 61 6.15 -10.55 14.55
N LEU A 62 6.06 -10.72 13.22
CA LEU A 62 6.63 -11.86 12.51
C LEU A 62 8.14 -11.91 12.67
N SER A 63 8.80 -10.75 12.55
CA SER A 63 10.25 -10.66 12.72
C SER A 63 10.66 -11.03 14.14
N ARG A 64 9.94 -10.54 15.15
CA ARG A 64 10.16 -10.87 16.56
C ARG A 64 9.99 -12.36 16.83
N PHE A 65 8.97 -12.98 16.22
CA PHE A 65 8.74 -14.41 16.32
C PHE A 65 9.84 -15.22 15.64
N ALA A 66 10.18 -14.92 14.39
CA ALA A 66 11.26 -15.60 13.69
C ALA A 66 12.61 -15.44 14.41
N ARG A 67 12.86 -14.27 15.00
CA ARG A 67 14.10 -13.98 15.72
C ARG A 67 14.36 -14.91 16.90
N SER A 68 13.32 -15.48 17.53
CA SER A 68 13.55 -16.42 18.64
C SER A 68 14.25 -17.71 18.19
N GLU A 69 14.23 -18.01 16.89
CA GLU A 69 14.71 -19.26 16.31
C GLU A 69 15.85 -19.09 15.30
N ILE A 70 15.92 -17.95 14.61
CA ILE A 70 16.86 -17.67 13.52
C ILE A 70 17.38 -16.23 13.55
N THR A 71 18.48 -15.98 12.87
CA THR A 71 19.09 -14.64 12.71
C THR A 71 18.98 -14.10 11.28
N VAL A 72 18.72 -14.96 10.29
CA VAL A 72 18.59 -14.59 8.87
C VAL A 72 17.36 -15.25 8.28
N ALA A 73 16.50 -14.47 7.63
CA ALA A 73 15.29 -14.92 6.93
C ALA A 73 15.30 -14.50 5.45
N LEU A 74 14.60 -15.26 4.61
CA LEU A 74 14.32 -14.90 3.22
C LEU A 74 12.90 -14.37 3.10
N GLY A 75 12.76 -13.11 2.68
CA GLY A 75 11.50 -12.42 2.40
C GLY A 75 11.06 -12.56 0.95
N GLY A 76 9.78 -12.29 0.69
CA GLY A 76 9.19 -12.27 -0.65
C GLY A 76 9.12 -10.87 -1.27
N ASP A 77 9.70 -9.87 -0.62
CA ASP A 77 9.62 -8.45 -0.99
C ASP A 77 10.27 -8.18 -2.35
N GLY A 78 9.75 -7.21 -3.10
CA GLY A 78 10.17 -6.89 -4.47
C GLY A 78 9.46 -7.72 -5.55
N GLY A 79 8.88 -8.87 -5.19
CA GLY A 79 8.23 -9.74 -6.17
C GLY A 79 6.96 -9.14 -6.81
N ASP A 80 6.27 -8.22 -6.15
CA ASP A 80 5.10 -7.55 -6.74
C ASP A 80 5.48 -6.37 -7.64
N GLU A 81 6.56 -5.67 -7.31
CA GLU A 81 7.06 -4.48 -7.97
C GLU A 81 7.76 -4.85 -9.27
N ILE A 82 8.54 -5.94 -9.29
CA ILE A 82 9.24 -6.35 -10.52
C ILE A 82 8.37 -7.23 -11.43
N PHE A 83 7.32 -7.90 -10.92
CA PHE A 83 6.45 -8.80 -11.71
C PHE A 83 4.98 -8.35 -11.80
N ALA A 84 4.70 -7.06 -11.60
CA ALA A 84 3.36 -6.46 -11.74
C ALA A 84 2.26 -7.16 -10.92
N GLY A 85 2.52 -7.40 -9.63
CA GLY A 85 1.63 -8.16 -8.74
C GLY A 85 0.47 -7.37 -8.13
N TYR A 86 0.50 -6.04 -8.20
CA TYR A 86 -0.50 -5.20 -7.55
C TYR A 86 -1.77 -4.95 -8.39
N PRO A 87 -2.93 -4.79 -7.73
CA PRO A 87 -4.20 -4.57 -8.43
C PRO A 87 -4.29 -3.19 -9.11
N TRP A 88 -3.47 -2.22 -8.76
CA TRP A 88 -3.49 -0.90 -9.40
C TRP A 88 -2.94 -0.91 -10.83
N TYR A 89 -2.08 -1.85 -11.20
CA TYR A 89 -1.67 -2.03 -12.60
C TYR A 89 -2.86 -2.38 -13.48
N TYR A 90 -3.77 -3.22 -12.97
CA TYR A 90 -5.06 -3.49 -13.62
C TYR A 90 -5.94 -2.24 -13.68
N ALA A 91 -5.98 -1.45 -12.59
CA ALA A 91 -6.75 -0.22 -12.54
C ALA A 91 -6.31 0.79 -13.61
N HIS A 92 -5.01 0.98 -13.84
CA HIS A 92 -4.51 1.84 -14.93
C HIS A 92 -4.99 1.39 -16.30
N LYS A 93 -4.99 0.09 -16.57
CA LYS A 93 -5.49 -0.44 -17.84
C LYS A 93 -7.02 -0.34 -17.96
N MET A 94 -7.76 -0.41 -16.85
CA MET A 94 -9.19 -0.08 -16.84
C MET A 94 -9.44 1.42 -17.09
N ALA A 95 -8.60 2.28 -16.52
CA ALA A 95 -8.72 3.72 -16.65
C ALA A 95 -8.68 4.16 -18.10
N GLU A 96 -7.77 3.60 -18.91
CA GLU A 96 -7.73 3.84 -20.35
C GLU A 96 -9.04 3.50 -21.06
N ARG A 97 -9.66 2.36 -20.70
CA ARG A 97 -10.96 1.95 -21.27
C ARG A 97 -12.08 2.86 -20.80
N TYR A 98 -12.03 3.28 -19.54
CA TYR A 98 -12.99 4.20 -18.95
C TYR A 98 -12.89 5.60 -19.57
N GLU A 99 -11.69 6.11 -19.84
CA GLU A 99 -11.47 7.43 -20.44
C GLU A 99 -12.02 7.54 -21.86
N LYS A 100 -12.10 6.42 -22.60
CA LYS A 100 -12.77 6.33 -23.91
C LYS A 100 -14.29 6.49 -23.83
N ILE A 101 -14.89 6.34 -22.64
CA ILE A 101 -16.32 6.58 -22.43
C ILE A 101 -16.58 8.10 -22.46
N PRO A 102 -17.61 8.59 -23.19
CA PRO A 102 -17.98 10.00 -23.21
C PRO A 102 -18.14 10.60 -21.81
N ARG A 103 -17.62 11.81 -21.61
CA ARG A 103 -17.59 12.50 -20.29
C ARG A 103 -18.96 12.56 -19.61
N PHE A 104 -20.03 12.80 -20.37
CA PHE A 104 -21.40 12.85 -19.86
C PHE A 104 -21.83 11.53 -19.20
N LEU A 105 -21.52 10.38 -19.82
CA LEU A 105 -21.84 9.07 -19.26
C LEU A 105 -20.97 8.73 -18.04
N ARG A 106 -19.70 9.14 -18.07
CA ARG A 106 -18.80 8.99 -16.91
C ARG A 106 -19.35 9.71 -15.68
N GLN A 107 -19.60 11.01 -15.81
CA GLN A 107 -19.99 11.87 -14.69
C GLN A 107 -21.43 11.59 -14.21
N ASN A 108 -22.38 11.48 -15.12
CA ASN A 108 -23.80 11.43 -14.73
C ASN A 108 -24.30 10.02 -14.41
N PHE A 109 -23.65 8.98 -14.92
CA PHE A 109 -24.07 7.59 -14.70
C PHE A 109 -23.08 6.85 -13.78
N PHE A 110 -21.84 6.67 -14.22
CA PHE A 110 -20.89 5.83 -13.49
C PHE A 110 -20.40 6.43 -12.17
N GLU A 111 -20.00 7.70 -12.17
CA GLU A 111 -19.52 8.37 -10.95
C GLU A 111 -20.63 8.49 -9.90
N SER A 112 -21.85 8.83 -10.33
CA SER A 112 -23.03 8.88 -9.45
C SER A 112 -23.33 7.53 -8.80
N ILE A 113 -23.34 6.43 -9.58
CA ILE A 113 -23.57 5.09 -9.05
C ILE A 113 -22.48 4.71 -8.03
N VAL A 114 -21.20 4.93 -8.36
CA VAL A 114 -20.07 4.56 -7.50
C VAL A 114 -20.06 5.38 -6.22
N ASN A 115 -20.33 6.69 -6.28
CA ASN A 115 -20.36 7.54 -5.11
C ASN A 115 -21.49 7.16 -4.13
N ASN A 116 -22.61 6.66 -4.67
CA ASN A 116 -23.77 6.20 -3.89
C ASN A 116 -23.67 4.75 -3.40
N LEU A 117 -22.59 4.02 -3.69
CA LEU A 117 -22.40 2.68 -3.13
C LEU A 117 -22.35 2.73 -1.59
N PRO A 118 -23.05 1.82 -0.88
CA PRO A 118 -23.03 1.77 0.58
C PRO A 118 -21.59 1.54 1.08
N THR A 119 -21.21 2.26 2.13
CA THR A 119 -19.88 2.18 2.73
C THR A 119 -19.73 0.88 3.52
N GLY A 120 -18.90 -0.03 3.00
CA GLY A 120 -18.58 -1.28 3.68
C GLY A 120 -17.66 -1.04 4.88
N THR A 121 -17.90 -1.74 5.99
CA THR A 121 -17.05 -1.72 7.19
C THR A 121 -15.92 -2.76 7.16
N LYS A 122 -15.89 -3.66 6.18
CA LYS A 122 -14.82 -4.66 6.01
C LYS A 122 -13.51 -3.99 5.55
N ASN A 123 -12.36 -4.64 5.73
CA ASN A 123 -11.08 -4.14 5.24
C ASN A 123 -11.02 -4.18 3.70
N MET A 124 -10.69 -3.04 3.07
CA MET A 124 -10.68 -2.84 1.60
C MET A 124 -11.88 -3.47 0.86
N PRO A 125 -13.12 -3.01 1.12
CA PRO A 125 -14.30 -3.51 0.44
C PRO A 125 -14.38 -2.93 -0.99
N PHE A 126 -15.13 -3.59 -1.87
CA PHE A 126 -15.20 -3.23 -3.29
C PHE A 126 -15.63 -1.76 -3.51
N ASP A 127 -16.53 -1.26 -2.67
CA ASP A 127 -16.98 0.14 -2.69
C ASP A 127 -15.83 1.12 -2.43
N PHE A 128 -14.94 0.83 -1.48
CA PHE A 128 -13.76 1.67 -1.22
C PHE A 128 -12.85 1.72 -2.45
N MET A 129 -12.57 0.56 -3.05
CA MET A 129 -11.73 0.49 -4.25
C MET A 129 -12.36 1.20 -5.44
N ALA A 130 -13.68 1.07 -5.64
CA ALA A 130 -14.41 1.73 -6.71
C ALA A 130 -14.46 3.25 -6.54
N LYS A 131 -14.81 3.75 -5.35
CA LYS A 131 -14.84 5.20 -5.05
C LYS A 131 -13.46 5.81 -5.21
N ARG A 132 -12.43 5.11 -4.75
CA ARG A 132 -11.04 5.56 -4.87
C ARG A 132 -10.54 5.54 -6.31
N PHE A 133 -10.94 4.56 -7.10
CA PHE A 133 -10.68 4.51 -8.53
C PHE A 133 -11.26 5.74 -9.23
N ILE A 134 -12.54 6.05 -9.00
CA ILE A 134 -13.19 7.23 -9.56
C ILE A 134 -12.51 8.53 -9.09
N LYS A 135 -12.24 8.68 -7.79
CA LYS A 135 -11.54 9.84 -7.24
C LYS A 135 -10.16 10.05 -7.89
N ALA A 136 -9.40 8.99 -8.10
CA ALA A 136 -8.08 9.08 -8.73
C ALA A 136 -8.15 9.43 -10.23
N LEU A 137 -9.29 9.17 -10.90
CA LEU A 137 -9.52 9.55 -12.29
C LEU A 137 -10.03 10.99 -12.48
N ALA A 138 -10.47 11.63 -11.39
CA ALA A 138 -10.93 13.02 -11.44
C ALA A 138 -9.75 13.97 -11.68
N ASN A 139 -9.50 14.30 -12.95
CA ASN A 139 -8.58 15.35 -13.44
C ASN A 139 -7.16 15.31 -12.83
N GLN A 140 -6.49 14.15 -12.88
CA GLN A 140 -5.10 13.99 -12.48
C GLN A 140 -4.25 13.42 -13.62
N ASP A 141 -3.01 13.88 -13.73
CA ASP A 141 -2.01 13.27 -14.60
C ASP A 141 -1.65 11.86 -14.11
N LEU A 142 -0.92 11.11 -14.94
CA LEU A 142 -0.62 9.70 -14.68
C LEU A 142 0.07 9.47 -13.33
N VAL A 143 1.02 10.34 -12.95
CA VAL A 143 1.79 10.18 -11.71
C VAL A 143 0.90 10.41 -10.50
N ALA A 144 0.14 11.52 -10.48
CA ALA A 144 -0.80 11.82 -9.40
C ALA A 144 -1.88 10.75 -9.25
N ARG A 145 -2.42 10.23 -10.37
CA ARG A 145 -3.39 9.14 -10.37
C ARG A 145 -2.83 7.86 -9.75
N HIS A 146 -1.62 7.48 -10.16
CA HIS A 146 -0.95 6.29 -9.67
C HIS A 146 -0.74 6.34 -8.15
N HIS A 147 -0.18 7.45 -7.65
CA HIS A 147 -0.01 7.65 -6.22
C HIS A 147 -1.34 7.74 -5.48
N SER A 148 -2.39 8.31 -6.08
CA SER A 148 -3.74 8.34 -5.48
C SER A 148 -4.37 6.94 -5.34
N PHE A 149 -3.97 5.94 -6.14
CA PHE A 149 -4.47 4.57 -5.97
C PHE A 149 -4.01 3.93 -4.66
N PHE A 150 -2.84 4.28 -4.10
CA PHE A 150 -2.34 3.71 -2.85
C PHE A 150 -1.91 4.71 -1.75
N GLY A 151 -1.89 6.02 -2.00
CA GLY A 151 -1.63 7.08 -1.00
C GLY A 151 -2.80 7.37 -0.06
N SER A 152 -2.58 7.98 1.10
CA SER A 152 -3.66 8.15 2.08
C SER A 152 -4.67 9.25 1.72
N PHE A 153 -4.16 10.41 1.30
CA PHE A 153 -4.97 11.57 0.89
C PHE A 153 -4.79 11.83 -0.60
N THR A 154 -5.90 12.07 -1.30
CA THR A 154 -5.87 12.64 -2.66
C THR A 154 -5.43 14.11 -2.62
N ILE A 155 -4.99 14.66 -3.75
CA ILE A 155 -4.60 16.09 -3.85
C ILE A 155 -5.71 17.00 -3.32
N SER A 156 -6.96 16.77 -3.73
CA SER A 156 -8.10 17.56 -3.26
C SER A 156 -8.35 17.43 -1.75
N GLU A 157 -8.06 16.28 -1.14
CA GLU A 157 -8.19 16.12 0.31
C GLU A 157 -7.02 16.79 1.04
N GLN A 158 -5.84 16.85 0.43
CA GLN A 158 -4.69 17.58 0.98
C GLN A 158 -4.95 19.09 1.03
N GLU A 159 -5.64 19.66 0.03
CA GLU A 159 -6.05 21.07 0.04
C GLU A 159 -6.92 21.44 1.25
N ASN A 160 -7.79 20.52 1.67
CA ASN A 160 -8.64 20.68 2.85
C ASN A 160 -7.90 20.36 4.15
N LEU A 161 -6.94 19.44 4.10
CA LEU A 161 -6.15 19.00 5.25
C LEU A 161 -5.07 19.99 5.67
N LEU A 162 -4.31 20.54 4.73
CA LEU A 162 -3.15 21.39 5.02
C LEU A 162 -3.58 22.83 5.30
N THR A 163 -2.91 23.50 6.25
CA THR A 163 -3.15 24.93 6.51
C THR A 163 -2.61 25.80 5.37
N ASP A 164 -3.12 27.03 5.23
CA ASP A 164 -2.62 27.97 4.22
C ASP A 164 -1.15 28.35 4.45
N ALA A 165 -0.68 28.33 5.69
CA ALA A 165 0.73 28.51 6.03
C ALA A 165 1.59 27.38 5.41
N VAL A 166 1.18 26.12 5.54
CA VAL A 166 1.89 25.00 4.90
C VAL A 166 1.79 25.08 3.38
N LYS A 167 0.60 25.35 2.84
CA LYS A 167 0.39 25.42 1.37
C LYS A 167 1.19 26.55 0.71
N SER A 168 1.32 27.70 1.37
CA SER A 168 2.11 28.83 0.85
C SER A 168 3.62 28.60 0.89
N GLN A 169 4.12 27.79 1.84
CA GLN A 169 5.50 27.32 1.84
C GLN A 169 5.71 26.19 0.82
N ASN A 170 4.71 25.33 0.65
CA ASN A 170 4.69 24.19 -0.26
C ASN A 170 4.05 24.52 -1.61
N GLY A 171 4.50 25.58 -2.28
CA GLY A 171 4.27 25.73 -3.74
C GLY A 171 4.87 24.59 -4.59
N ALA A 172 5.41 23.56 -3.94
CA ALA A 172 6.01 22.38 -4.50
C ALA A 172 4.93 21.37 -4.89
N ASP A 173 4.94 21.05 -6.18
CA ASP A 173 4.36 19.82 -6.69
C ASP A 173 4.89 18.60 -5.91
N ILE A 174 4.05 18.02 -5.03
CA ILE A 174 4.44 16.90 -4.14
C ILE A 174 4.86 15.64 -4.91
N TYR A 175 4.45 15.51 -6.17
CA TYR A 175 4.86 14.41 -7.04
C TYR A 175 5.89 14.87 -8.09
N GLY A 176 6.47 16.06 -7.92
CA GLY A 176 7.42 16.64 -8.86
C GLY A 176 8.67 15.79 -9.03
N GLU A 177 9.17 15.17 -7.95
CA GLU A 177 10.29 14.23 -8.02
C GLU A 177 9.91 12.96 -8.80
N ALA A 178 8.72 12.39 -8.54
CA ALA A 178 8.22 11.26 -9.31
C ALA A 178 8.05 11.59 -10.80
N ARG A 179 7.57 12.79 -11.14
CA ARG A 179 7.49 13.26 -12.53
C ARG A 179 8.87 13.45 -13.16
N ARG A 180 9.87 13.93 -12.41
CA ARG A 180 11.26 14.04 -12.88
C ARG A 180 11.84 12.66 -13.19
N TRP A 181 11.72 11.71 -12.28
CA TRP A 181 12.17 10.33 -12.50
C TRP A 181 11.51 9.70 -13.70
N LEU A 182 10.18 9.87 -13.83
CA LEU A 182 9.45 9.35 -14.96
C LEU A 182 9.91 9.95 -16.28
N LYS A 183 10.22 11.25 -16.32
CA LYS A 183 10.75 11.93 -17.50
C LYS A 183 12.13 11.38 -17.90
N THR A 184 12.99 11.09 -16.92
CA THR A 184 14.29 10.43 -17.18
C THR A 184 14.06 9.07 -17.82
N TRP A 185 13.18 8.25 -17.25
CA TRP A 185 12.86 6.93 -17.79
C TRP A 185 12.25 7.00 -19.21
N ASP A 186 11.34 7.94 -19.45
CA ASP A 186 10.74 8.15 -20.78
C ASP A 186 11.85 8.51 -21.81
N SER A 187 12.82 9.34 -21.40
CA SER A 187 13.95 9.74 -22.25
C SER A 187 14.88 8.56 -22.58
N ASP A 188 15.22 7.74 -21.58
CA ASP A 188 16.09 6.57 -21.74
C ASP A 188 15.45 5.48 -22.62
N ASN A 189 14.12 5.43 -22.66
CA ASN A 189 13.36 4.45 -23.44
C ASN A 189 12.80 5.02 -24.76
N LEU A 190 13.22 6.23 -25.16
CA LEU A 190 12.80 6.89 -26.40
C LEU A 190 11.28 7.06 -26.54
N ILE A 191 10.59 7.29 -25.42
CA ILE A 191 9.14 7.50 -25.37
C ILE A 191 8.85 9.00 -25.43
N ASP A 192 8.01 9.41 -26.39
CA ASP A 192 7.47 10.77 -26.43
C ASP A 192 6.50 10.98 -25.26
N SER A 193 6.95 11.75 -24.26
CA SER A 193 6.17 12.09 -23.06
C SER A 193 4.84 12.79 -23.39
N GLY A 194 4.70 13.41 -24.58
CA GLY A 194 3.47 14.05 -25.06
C GLY A 194 2.42 13.08 -25.61
N ASN A 195 2.80 11.87 -26.00
CA ASN A 195 1.94 10.82 -26.57
C ASN A 195 1.84 9.57 -25.67
N ALA A 196 1.86 9.81 -24.35
CA ALA A 196 1.88 8.82 -23.26
C ALA A 196 0.67 7.85 -23.15
N ILE A 197 -0.15 7.71 -24.19
CA ILE A 197 -1.38 6.88 -24.20
C ILE A 197 -1.13 5.50 -24.83
N ASP A 198 0.11 5.12 -25.12
CA ASP A 198 0.40 3.69 -25.34
C ASP A 198 0.36 2.95 -24.00
N SER A 199 -0.65 2.10 -23.89
CA SER A 199 -0.94 1.29 -22.72
C SER A 199 0.17 0.31 -22.31
N ASP A 200 1.07 -0.04 -23.24
CA ASP A 200 2.22 -0.89 -22.94
C ASP A 200 3.22 -0.12 -22.08
N ASN A 201 3.47 1.15 -22.41
CA ASN A 201 4.37 2.02 -21.65
C ASN A 201 3.80 2.42 -20.30
N VAL A 202 2.48 2.61 -20.17
CA VAL A 202 1.87 3.02 -18.88
C VAL A 202 2.23 2.05 -17.76
N ILE A 203 2.11 0.73 -17.98
CA ILE A 203 2.38 -0.25 -16.91
C ILE A 203 3.86 -0.26 -16.54
N GLU A 204 4.78 -0.23 -17.52
CA GLU A 204 6.22 -0.21 -17.26
C GLU A 204 6.67 1.07 -16.53
N ARG A 205 6.09 2.21 -16.90
CA ARG A 205 6.25 3.50 -16.20
C ARG A 205 5.83 3.39 -14.73
N MET A 206 4.71 2.73 -14.46
CA MET A 206 4.22 2.54 -13.09
C MET A 206 5.08 1.55 -12.31
N LEU A 207 5.55 0.45 -12.93
CA LEU A 207 6.50 -0.47 -12.31
C LEU A 207 7.80 0.27 -11.94
N PHE A 208 8.29 1.14 -12.82
CA PHE A 208 9.46 1.98 -12.56
C PHE A 208 9.27 2.90 -11.36
N LEU A 209 8.15 3.63 -11.30
CA LEU A 209 7.85 4.48 -10.15
C LEU A 209 7.65 3.68 -8.86
N ASP A 210 6.97 2.53 -8.94
CA ASP A 210 6.80 1.64 -7.79
C ASP A 210 8.16 1.14 -7.29
N MET A 211 9.12 0.81 -8.16
CA MET A 211 10.48 0.47 -7.72
C MET A 211 11.20 1.65 -7.04
N LYS A 212 11.02 2.87 -7.54
CA LYS A 212 11.72 4.07 -7.03
C LYS A 212 11.14 4.60 -5.72
N PHE A 213 9.83 4.53 -5.55
CA PHE A 213 9.15 5.15 -4.41
C PHE A 213 8.47 4.13 -3.51
N TYR A 214 7.71 3.19 -4.07
CA TYR A 214 6.94 2.27 -3.22
C TYR A 214 7.83 1.15 -2.64
N LEU A 215 8.68 0.52 -3.45
CA LEU A 215 9.61 -0.50 -3.01
C LEU A 215 10.66 0.10 -2.08
N ALA A 216 11.39 1.10 -2.56
CA ALA A 216 12.53 1.67 -1.85
C ALA A 216 12.09 2.39 -0.57
N GLU A 217 11.15 3.34 -0.66
CA GLU A 217 10.82 4.25 0.45
C GLU A 217 9.74 3.70 1.39
N ASN A 218 9.10 2.57 1.05
CA ASN A 218 8.05 1.99 1.89
C ASN A 218 8.29 0.51 2.19
N ILE A 219 8.28 -0.37 1.20
CA ILE A 219 8.35 -1.82 1.45
C ILE A 219 9.69 -2.22 2.08
N LEU A 220 10.81 -1.76 1.51
CA LEU A 220 12.15 -2.05 2.00
C LEU A 220 12.44 -1.33 3.33
N THR A 221 12.08 -0.05 3.44
CA THR A 221 12.19 0.70 4.70
C THR A 221 11.44 0.01 5.84
N LYS A 222 10.20 -0.43 5.58
CA LYS A 222 9.36 -1.13 6.56
C LYS A 222 9.99 -2.44 7.02
N ILE A 223 10.37 -3.32 6.08
CA ILE A 223 10.90 -4.63 6.42
C ILE A 223 12.25 -4.50 7.15
N ASP A 224 13.11 -3.58 6.72
CA ASP A 224 14.38 -3.30 7.36
C ASP A 224 14.16 -2.81 8.80
N ARG A 225 13.42 -1.72 9.00
CA ARG A 225 13.15 -1.16 10.34
C ARG A 225 12.50 -2.18 11.27
N ALA A 226 11.46 -2.88 10.82
CA ALA A 226 10.76 -3.87 11.63
C ALA A 226 11.62 -5.09 12.01
N SER A 227 12.46 -5.56 11.09
CA SER A 227 13.30 -6.74 11.35
C SER A 227 14.55 -6.39 12.15
N MET A 228 15.17 -5.24 11.87
CA MET A 228 16.34 -4.75 12.61
C MET A 228 16.01 -4.29 14.02
N ALA A 229 14.79 -3.84 14.30
CA ALA A 229 14.31 -3.57 15.66
C ALA A 229 14.45 -4.80 16.60
N VAL A 230 14.52 -6.01 16.03
CA VAL A 230 14.76 -7.26 16.76
C VAL A 230 16.05 -7.97 16.33
N SER A 231 16.94 -7.29 15.59
CA SER A 231 18.20 -7.87 15.08
C SER A 231 18.00 -9.14 14.24
N LEU A 232 16.98 -9.15 13.38
CA LEU A 232 16.76 -10.19 12.36
C LEU A 232 17.16 -9.63 10.99
N GLU A 233 18.07 -10.30 10.29
CA GLU A 233 18.40 -9.94 8.92
C GLU A 233 17.40 -10.55 7.93
N VAL A 234 16.68 -9.72 7.16
CA VAL A 234 15.80 -10.19 6.08
C VAL A 234 16.44 -9.90 4.74
N ARG A 235 16.59 -10.93 3.91
CA ARG A 235 17.08 -10.82 2.54
C ARG A 235 15.93 -11.00 1.56
N SER A 236 15.92 -10.25 0.46
CA SER A 236 14.88 -10.31 -0.57
C SER A 236 15.43 -10.89 -1.86
N PRO A 237 15.31 -12.22 -2.12
CA PRO A 237 15.91 -12.85 -3.28
C PRO A 237 15.39 -12.30 -4.61
N PHE A 238 14.15 -11.81 -4.67
CA PHE A 238 13.61 -11.17 -5.88
C PHE A 238 14.39 -9.94 -6.33
N LEU A 239 15.14 -9.29 -5.42
CA LEU A 239 15.95 -8.12 -5.70
C LEU A 239 17.40 -8.47 -6.04
N ASP A 240 17.73 -9.75 -6.25
CA ASP A 240 18.97 -10.12 -6.91
C ASP A 240 19.03 -9.41 -8.28
N PRO A 241 20.14 -8.70 -8.62
CA PRO A 241 20.24 -7.94 -9.85
C PRO A 241 19.91 -8.77 -11.09
N ARG A 242 20.25 -10.06 -11.11
CA ARG A 242 19.97 -10.94 -12.26
C ARG A 242 18.48 -11.20 -12.43
N ILE A 243 17.73 -11.31 -11.33
CA ILE A 243 16.26 -11.49 -11.36
C ILE A 243 15.60 -10.17 -11.75
N ALA A 244 16.05 -9.05 -11.19
CA ALA A 244 15.53 -7.73 -11.53
C ALA A 244 15.77 -7.38 -13.00
N GLU A 245 16.98 -7.56 -13.51
CA GLU A 245 17.35 -7.34 -14.92
C GLU A 245 16.58 -8.28 -15.85
N PHE A 246 16.46 -9.56 -15.50
CA PHE A 246 15.64 -10.49 -16.27
C PHE A 246 14.19 -10.00 -16.35
N SER A 247 13.60 -9.63 -15.20
CA SER A 247 12.22 -9.14 -15.16
C SER A 247 12.01 -7.84 -15.96
N ALA A 248 12.99 -6.94 -15.93
CA ALA A 248 12.98 -5.71 -16.71
C ALA A 248 13.09 -5.97 -18.23
N SER A 249 13.80 -7.03 -18.64
CA SER A 249 13.92 -7.41 -20.06
C SER A 249 12.64 -8.06 -20.64
N LEU A 250 11.73 -8.51 -19.78
CA LEU A 250 10.52 -9.21 -20.22
C LEU A 250 9.49 -8.23 -20.80
N PRO A 251 8.84 -8.59 -21.93
CA PRO A 251 7.64 -7.89 -22.36
C PRO A 251 6.58 -7.89 -21.27
N ARG A 252 5.83 -6.78 -21.16
CA ARG A 252 4.81 -6.56 -20.13
C ARG A 252 3.83 -7.71 -19.97
N ASP A 253 3.41 -8.34 -21.06
CA ASP A 253 2.42 -9.42 -21.06
C ASP A 253 2.89 -10.70 -20.32
N TYR A 254 4.20 -10.88 -20.12
CA TYR A 254 4.73 -11.92 -19.25
C TYR A 254 4.53 -11.58 -17.77
N LYS A 255 4.49 -10.30 -17.39
CA LYS A 255 4.29 -9.85 -16.01
C LYS A 255 2.80 -9.74 -15.68
N LEU A 256 2.02 -9.13 -16.59
CA LEU A 256 0.60 -8.85 -16.43
C LEU A 256 -0.21 -9.36 -17.63
N ASN A 257 -1.06 -10.37 -17.41
CA ASN A 257 -1.90 -10.91 -18.47
C ASN A 257 -3.20 -10.09 -18.65
N CYS A 258 -3.17 -9.11 -19.55
CA CYS A 258 -4.31 -8.23 -19.85
C CYS A 258 -5.43 -8.88 -20.69
N ASN A 259 -5.15 -10.00 -21.36
CA ASN A 259 -6.07 -10.67 -22.29
C ASN A 259 -6.89 -11.79 -21.64
N SER A 260 -6.64 -12.05 -20.36
CA SER A 260 -7.37 -13.07 -19.61
C SER A 260 -8.82 -12.67 -19.38
N ALA A 261 -9.78 -13.59 -19.57
CA ALA A 261 -11.16 -13.41 -19.10
C ALA A 261 -11.23 -13.16 -17.58
N LYS A 262 -10.16 -13.50 -16.83
CA LYS A 262 -10.02 -13.24 -15.40
C LYS A 262 -9.50 -11.84 -15.07
N PHE A 263 -9.18 -11.02 -16.08
CA PHE A 263 -8.69 -9.65 -15.94
C PHE A 263 -9.65 -8.83 -15.07
N ALA A 264 -10.96 -8.93 -15.30
CA ALA A 264 -12.00 -8.26 -14.51
C ALA A 264 -11.98 -8.59 -12.99
N PHE A 265 -11.29 -9.66 -12.59
CA PHE A 265 -11.23 -10.15 -11.20
C PHE A 265 -9.85 -9.98 -10.54
N GLY A 266 -8.91 -9.27 -11.17
CA GLY A 266 -7.65 -8.83 -10.54
C GLY A 266 -6.63 -9.93 -10.23
N ASN A 267 -6.67 -11.09 -10.90
CA ASN A 267 -5.74 -12.21 -10.67
C ASN A 267 -4.83 -12.48 -11.87
N THR A 268 -4.29 -11.44 -12.49
CA THR A 268 -3.52 -11.53 -13.74
C THR A 268 -2.07 -11.08 -13.64
N GLY A 269 -1.68 -10.48 -12.52
CA GLY A 269 -0.29 -10.12 -12.21
C GLY A 269 0.57 -11.32 -11.79
N LYS A 270 1.89 -11.12 -11.77
CA LYS A 270 2.89 -12.17 -11.52
C LYS A 270 2.74 -13.35 -12.48
N PHE A 271 2.36 -13.12 -13.74
CA PHE A 271 1.91 -14.19 -14.63
C PHE A 271 3.03 -15.21 -14.91
N ILE A 272 4.19 -14.75 -15.36
CA ILE A 272 5.36 -15.61 -15.62
C ILE A 272 5.87 -16.27 -14.34
N LEU A 273 5.91 -15.52 -13.23
CA LEU A 273 6.34 -16.04 -11.93
C LEU A 273 5.44 -17.18 -11.48
N LYS A 274 4.11 -16.99 -11.52
CA LYS A 274 3.12 -18.03 -11.18
C LYS A 274 3.25 -19.26 -12.09
N LYS A 275 3.52 -19.06 -13.38
CA LYS A 275 3.76 -20.16 -14.33
C LYS A 275 5.03 -20.93 -14.02
N ALA A 276 6.12 -20.24 -13.71
CA ALA A 276 7.42 -20.84 -13.40
C ALA A 276 7.37 -21.69 -12.12
N VAL A 277 6.66 -21.23 -11.09
CA VAL A 277 6.57 -21.93 -9.79
C VAL A 277 5.39 -22.90 -9.70
N ALA A 278 4.50 -22.95 -10.70
CA ALA A 278 3.33 -23.83 -10.68
C ALA A 278 3.65 -25.31 -10.43
N PRO A 279 4.73 -25.88 -10.99
CA PRO A 279 5.10 -27.28 -10.72
C PRO A 279 5.66 -27.51 -9.31
N LEU A 280 6.06 -26.45 -8.59
CA LEU A 280 6.76 -26.52 -7.31
C LEU A 280 5.84 -26.33 -6.10
N LEU A 281 4.58 -25.92 -6.33
CA LEU A 281 3.67 -25.50 -5.27
C LEU A 281 2.26 -26.07 -5.49
N PRO A 282 1.48 -26.24 -4.42
CA PRO A 282 0.09 -26.65 -4.54
C PRO A 282 -0.75 -25.66 -5.38
N ASP A 283 -1.68 -26.20 -6.17
CA ASP A 283 -2.58 -25.43 -7.02
C ASP A 283 -3.40 -24.38 -6.27
N SER A 284 -3.76 -24.66 -5.01
CA SER A 284 -4.47 -23.74 -4.12
C SER A 284 -3.65 -22.47 -3.80
N VAL A 285 -2.32 -22.56 -3.82
CA VAL A 285 -1.40 -21.45 -3.54
C VAL A 285 -1.16 -20.64 -4.82
N THR A 286 -0.89 -21.32 -5.94
CA THR A 286 -0.55 -20.66 -7.22
C THR A 286 -1.75 -19.93 -7.84
N LYS A 287 -2.97 -20.44 -7.62
CA LYS A 287 -4.23 -19.83 -8.09
C LYS A 287 -4.80 -18.80 -7.12
N ARG A 288 -4.22 -18.66 -5.92
CA ARG A 288 -4.69 -17.74 -4.87
C ARG A 288 -4.67 -16.30 -5.36
N ARG A 289 -5.67 -15.51 -4.94
CA ARG A 289 -5.68 -14.06 -5.14
C ARG A 289 -4.67 -13.41 -4.19
N LYS A 290 -4.06 -12.30 -4.63
CA LYS A 290 -3.18 -11.50 -3.77
C LYS A 290 -3.95 -11.04 -2.53
N LYS A 291 -3.34 -11.26 -1.37
CA LYS A 291 -3.80 -10.74 -0.09
C LYS A 291 -2.58 -10.11 0.59
N GLY A 292 -2.74 -8.90 1.12
CA GLY A 292 -1.70 -8.23 1.88
C GLY A 292 -1.73 -8.64 3.34
N PHE A 293 -0.73 -8.19 4.11
CA PHE A 293 -0.74 -8.26 5.57
C PHE A 293 -1.72 -7.23 6.15
N VAL A 294 -3.00 -7.59 6.14
CA VAL A 294 -4.09 -6.68 6.54
C VAL A 294 -4.41 -6.85 8.02
N ILE A 295 -4.31 -5.75 8.78
CA ILE A 295 -4.79 -5.62 10.15
C ILE A 295 -6.10 -4.82 10.21
N PRO A 296 -6.98 -5.02 11.21
CA PRO A 296 -8.29 -4.37 11.27
C PRO A 296 -8.23 -2.95 11.85
N VAL A 297 -7.45 -2.08 11.20
CA VAL A 297 -7.24 -0.68 11.61
C VAL A 297 -8.57 0.05 11.83
N ALA A 298 -9.55 -0.14 10.92
CA ALA A 298 -10.86 0.48 11.04
C ALA A 298 -11.60 0.08 12.34
N ALA A 299 -11.47 -1.18 12.77
CA ALA A 299 -12.06 -1.64 14.02
C ALA A 299 -11.30 -1.07 15.23
N TRP A 300 -9.96 -1.01 15.16
CA TRP A 300 -9.15 -0.43 16.23
C TRP A 300 -9.43 1.04 16.45
N LEU A 301 -9.53 1.84 15.38
CA LEU A 301 -9.81 3.28 15.48
C LEU A 301 -11.22 3.59 16.04
N LYS A 302 -12.15 2.65 15.95
CA LYS A 302 -13.48 2.73 16.59
C LYS A 302 -13.53 2.18 18.01
N GLY A 303 -12.58 1.30 18.34
CA GLY A 303 -12.50 0.64 19.64
C GLY A 303 -11.20 1.01 20.34
N LYS A 304 -10.26 0.07 20.37
CA LYS A 304 -9.08 0.12 21.23
C LYS A 304 -8.18 1.34 21.05
N LEU A 305 -7.97 1.81 19.82
CA LEU A 305 -7.17 2.99 19.52
C LEU A 305 -7.99 4.28 19.51
N ASN A 306 -9.32 4.23 19.72
CA ASN A 306 -10.15 5.42 19.71
C ASN A 306 -9.73 6.46 20.76
N PRO A 307 -9.47 6.10 22.04
CA PRO A 307 -9.02 7.07 23.04
C PRO A 307 -7.71 7.75 22.65
N LEU A 308 -6.74 6.98 22.15
CA LEU A 308 -5.46 7.50 21.66
C LEU A 308 -5.65 8.43 20.45
N ALA A 309 -6.51 8.05 19.51
CA ALA A 309 -6.81 8.88 18.35
C ALA A 309 -7.50 10.20 18.74
N ARG A 310 -8.43 10.18 19.71
CA ARG A 310 -9.08 11.39 20.22
C ARG A 310 -8.11 12.34 20.92
N ASP A 311 -7.14 11.80 21.64
CA ASP A 311 -6.12 12.58 22.32
C ASP A 311 -5.13 13.20 21.31
N LEU A 312 -4.53 12.37 20.46
CA LEU A 312 -3.51 12.81 19.50
C LEU A 312 -4.06 13.67 18.36
N LEU A 313 -5.32 13.49 17.98
CA LEU A 313 -6.00 14.27 16.94
C LEU A 313 -6.94 15.34 17.52
N ALA A 314 -6.81 15.67 18.81
CA ALA A 314 -7.62 16.70 19.44
C ALA A 314 -7.48 18.06 18.70
N PRO A 315 -8.58 18.80 18.45
CA PRO A 315 -8.54 20.05 17.69
C PRO A 315 -7.52 21.07 18.21
N GLU A 316 -7.41 21.21 19.54
CA GLU A 316 -6.45 22.13 20.16
C GLU A 316 -4.99 21.74 19.89
N ARG A 317 -4.69 20.44 19.91
CA ARG A 317 -3.36 19.91 19.62
C ARG A 317 -2.99 20.12 18.15
N ILE A 318 -3.90 19.78 17.24
CA ILE A 318 -3.72 20.00 15.79
C ILE A 318 -3.55 21.49 15.48
N LYS A 319 -4.35 22.34 16.11
CA LYS A 319 -4.26 23.80 15.97
C LYS A 319 -2.93 24.34 16.46
N LYS A 320 -2.43 23.85 17.60
CA LYS A 320 -1.13 24.26 18.16
C LYS A 320 0.03 23.94 17.21
N GLN A 321 0.00 22.78 16.54
CA GLN A 321 1.03 22.40 15.57
C GLN A 321 0.99 23.23 14.28
N GLY A 322 -0.19 23.74 13.89
CA GLY A 322 -0.34 24.62 12.72
C GLY A 322 -0.14 23.95 11.35
N LEU A 323 0.05 22.62 11.30
CA LEU A 323 0.28 21.88 10.05
C LEU A 323 -1.01 21.46 9.35
N PHE A 324 -2.01 21.01 10.13
CA PHE A 324 -3.27 20.50 9.62
C PHE A 324 -4.46 21.35 10.06
N ASN A 325 -5.52 21.32 9.26
CA ASN A 325 -6.80 21.97 9.51
C ASN A 325 -7.57 21.20 10.61
N PRO A 326 -7.74 21.78 11.83
CA PRO A 326 -8.38 21.08 12.94
C PRO A 326 -9.83 20.69 12.66
N THR A 327 -10.57 21.52 11.92
CA THR A 327 -11.98 21.26 11.57
C THR A 327 -12.09 20.04 10.68
N PHE A 328 -11.25 19.95 9.64
CA PHE A 328 -11.25 18.83 8.71
C PHE A 328 -10.81 17.52 9.41
N VAL A 329 -9.76 17.56 10.24
CA VAL A 329 -9.33 16.39 11.02
C VAL A 329 -10.43 15.90 11.96
N ASN A 330 -11.12 16.81 12.65
CA ASN A 330 -12.22 16.46 13.54
C ASN A 330 -13.44 15.88 12.79
N GLU A 331 -13.72 16.37 11.58
CA GLU A 331 -14.74 15.81 10.71
C GLU A 331 -14.41 14.36 10.35
N LEU A 332 -13.19 14.07 9.89
CA LEU A 332 -12.75 12.70 9.58
C LEU A 332 -12.91 11.75 10.79
N LEU A 333 -12.52 12.20 11.98
CA LEU A 333 -12.66 11.46 13.22
C LEU A 333 -14.15 11.17 13.53
N THR A 334 -14.98 12.22 13.53
CA THR A 334 -16.41 12.12 13.88
C THR A 334 -17.18 11.24 12.89
N GLU A 335 -16.94 11.40 11.59
CA GLU A 335 -17.61 10.60 10.56
C GLU A 335 -17.23 9.12 10.62
N HIS A 336 -15.97 8.81 10.98
CA HIS A 336 -15.50 7.44 11.13
C HIS A 336 -16.14 6.74 12.33
N GLU A 337 -16.15 7.42 13.47
CA GLU A 337 -16.75 6.95 14.72
C GLU A 337 -18.24 6.69 14.55
N ALA A 338 -18.96 7.64 13.94
CA ALA A 338 -20.39 7.53 13.64
C ALA A 338 -20.70 6.47 12.57
N GLY A 339 -19.69 5.94 11.87
CA GLY A 339 -19.87 4.98 10.78
C GLY A 339 -20.45 5.59 9.50
N LYS A 340 -20.50 6.93 9.39
CA LYS A 340 -20.93 7.65 8.18
C LYS A 340 -19.96 7.41 7.02
N ALA A 341 -18.67 7.32 7.30
CA ALA A 341 -17.62 7.06 6.31
C ALA A 341 -16.48 6.20 6.88
N ASN A 342 -15.72 5.53 6.00
CA ASN A 342 -14.57 4.73 6.40
C ASN A 342 -13.24 5.47 6.17
N HIS A 343 -12.86 6.31 7.12
CA HIS A 343 -11.62 7.11 7.12
C HIS A 343 -10.41 6.41 7.73
N PHE A 344 -10.41 5.07 7.83
CA PHE A 344 -9.35 4.34 8.55
C PHE A 344 -7.93 4.69 8.05
N LYS A 345 -7.76 4.87 6.73
CA LYS A 345 -6.45 5.10 6.12
C LYS A 345 -5.92 6.52 6.38
N THR A 346 -6.78 7.52 6.25
CA THR A 346 -6.44 8.92 6.50
C THR A 346 -6.19 9.14 7.99
N MET A 347 -7.07 8.62 8.85
CA MET A 347 -6.90 8.67 10.30
C MET A 347 -5.65 7.95 10.77
N TRP A 348 -5.36 6.74 10.27
CA TRP A 348 -4.13 6.02 10.59
C TRP A 348 -2.89 6.83 10.22
N THR A 349 -2.90 7.48 9.06
CA THR A 349 -1.78 8.32 8.62
C THR A 349 -1.54 9.49 9.55
N LEU A 350 -2.60 10.20 9.96
CA LEU A 350 -2.49 11.29 10.92
C LEU A 350 -2.06 10.79 12.29
N LEU A 351 -2.57 9.65 12.75
CA LEU A 351 -2.20 9.04 14.03
C LEU A 351 -0.70 8.69 14.08
N ILE A 352 -0.19 8.03 13.04
CA ILE A 352 1.24 7.71 12.92
C ILE A 352 2.08 8.99 12.88
N PHE A 353 1.65 10.01 12.14
CA PHE A 353 2.33 11.29 12.13
C PHE A 353 2.41 11.93 13.53
N GLN A 354 1.31 11.91 14.29
CA GLN A 354 1.31 12.45 15.65
C GLN A 354 2.25 11.69 16.59
N LEU A 355 2.24 10.36 16.53
CA LEU A 355 3.13 9.52 17.33
C LEU A 355 4.60 9.76 16.97
N TRP A 356 4.91 9.86 15.67
CA TRP A 356 6.25 10.24 15.22
C TRP A 356 6.64 11.63 15.72
N SER A 357 5.74 12.62 15.60
CA SER A 357 5.99 13.98 16.04
C SER A 357 6.28 14.07 17.55
N ASP A 358 5.66 13.25 18.39
CA ASP A 358 5.94 13.23 19.83
C ASP A 358 7.37 12.76 20.17
N ASN A 359 7.94 11.94 19.30
CA ASN A 359 9.27 11.35 19.48
C ASN A 359 10.38 12.19 18.82
N PHE A 360 10.11 12.78 17.66
CA PHE A 360 11.16 13.35 16.80
C PHE A 360 11.01 14.85 16.49
N SER A 361 9.83 15.44 16.67
CA SER A 361 9.70 16.88 16.44
C SER A 361 10.44 17.66 17.54
N PRO A 362 11.09 18.79 17.21
CA PRO A 362 11.69 19.66 18.20
C PRO A 362 10.67 20.02 19.27
N LYS A 363 11.04 19.84 20.54
CA LYS A 363 10.23 20.31 21.68
C LYS A 363 10.58 21.78 21.90
N ASP A 364 9.57 22.65 21.79
CA ASP A 364 9.68 24.08 22.10
C ASP A 364 10.15 24.34 23.55
#